data_AF-A0A3A8YSW7-F1
#
_entry.id   AF-A0A3A8YSW7-F1
#
_cell.length_a   1.000
_cell.length_b   1.000
_cell.length_c   1.000
_cell.angle_alpha   90.00
_cell.angle_beta   90.00
_cell.angle_gamma   90.00
#
_symmetry.space_group_name_H-M   'P 1'
#
loop_
_entity.id
_entity.type
_entity.pdbx_description
1 polymer ?
#
loop_
_entity_poly.entity_id
_entity_poly.type
_entity_poly.pdbx_seq_one_letter_code
_entity_poly.pdbx_strand_id
1 'polypeptide(L)'
;MSRISFHEIECLPFWINYFGCSCLALSDEGEDISVSERMEELCTQEICGWWKTFTGWYDGALDESDGYLDDPTFLEAPLAQGKTLKIEFHPGDTLYFVDGEEIGSTGPHWKLGTVPYKELEELLPLEHGRQLFLLLLPLASLEREDASAAQWAIKAQMMHYFDADLCEDVSRCLVSGLVGDRS
;
A
#
# COMPACT_ATOMS: atom_id res chain seq x y z
N MET A 1 2.61 13.43 -16.98
CA MET A 1 2.19 13.09 -15.61
C MET A 1 0.72 12.84 -15.62
N SER A 2 0.30 11.59 -15.39
CA SER A 2 -1.12 11.26 -15.27
C SER A 2 -1.52 11.34 -13.80
N ARG A 3 -2.06 12.49 -13.39
CA ARG A 3 -2.66 12.64 -12.07
C ARG A 3 -3.95 11.84 -12.04
N ILE A 4 -4.07 10.90 -11.11
CA ILE A 4 -5.30 10.15 -10.89
C ILE A 4 -6.08 10.69 -9.70
N SER A 5 -7.34 10.30 -9.64
CA SER A 5 -8.26 10.55 -8.53
C SER A 5 -8.51 9.29 -7.72
N PHE A 6 -9.09 9.44 -6.53
CA PHE A 6 -9.52 8.31 -5.71
C PHE A 6 -10.54 7.40 -6.41
N HIS A 7 -11.32 7.93 -7.35
CA HIS A 7 -12.29 7.12 -8.11
C HIS A 7 -11.64 6.07 -9.00
N GLU A 8 -10.43 6.34 -9.51
CA GLU A 8 -9.73 5.42 -10.42
C GLU A 8 -9.10 4.23 -9.67
N ILE A 9 -8.84 4.40 -8.38
CA ILE A 9 -8.35 3.32 -7.51
C ILE A 9 -9.48 2.62 -6.75
N GLU A 10 -10.74 3.04 -6.93
CA GLU A 10 -11.91 2.41 -6.32
C GLU A 10 -12.32 1.14 -7.08
N CYS A 11 -11.35 0.26 -7.35
CA CYS A 11 -11.57 -0.96 -8.10
C CYS A 11 -10.71 -2.11 -7.56
N LEU A 12 -11.22 -3.33 -7.69
CA LEU A 12 -10.56 -4.54 -7.20
C LEU A 12 -9.16 -4.76 -7.81
N PRO A 13 -8.91 -4.52 -9.13
CA PRO A 13 -7.57 -4.70 -9.70
C PRO A 13 -6.51 -3.83 -9.02
N PHE A 14 -6.85 -2.59 -8.67
CA PHE A 14 -5.91 -1.71 -7.95
C PHE A 14 -5.53 -2.33 -6.61
N TRP A 15 -6.52 -2.65 -5.77
CA TRP A 15 -6.24 -3.12 -4.40
C TRP A 15 -5.53 -4.47 -4.38
N ILE A 16 -5.87 -5.42 -5.25
CA ILE A 16 -5.15 -6.70 -5.34
C ILE A 16 -3.67 -6.46 -5.61
N ASN A 17 -3.34 -5.70 -6.65
CA ASN A 17 -1.94 -5.45 -7.00
C ASN A 17 -1.25 -4.57 -5.97
N TYR A 18 -1.95 -3.58 -5.41
CA TYR A 18 -1.37 -2.69 -4.40
C TYR A 18 -0.93 -3.45 -3.15
N PHE A 19 -1.81 -4.29 -2.58
CA PHE A 19 -1.45 -5.13 -1.45
C PHE A 19 -0.40 -6.18 -1.84
N GLY A 20 -0.50 -6.75 -3.05
CA GLY A 20 0.44 -7.76 -3.54
C GLY A 20 1.86 -7.24 -3.77
N CYS A 21 2.02 -5.97 -4.15
CA CYS A 21 3.32 -5.35 -4.43
C CYS A 21 3.84 -4.47 -3.30
N SER A 22 2.97 -3.68 -2.65
CA SER A 22 3.42 -2.66 -1.69
C SER A 22 3.45 -3.17 -0.24
N CYS A 23 2.75 -4.28 0.06
CA CYS A 23 2.76 -4.88 1.41
C CYS A 23 3.62 -6.15 1.50
N LEU A 24 4.44 -6.48 0.49
CA LEU A 24 5.34 -7.64 0.47
C LEU A 24 6.15 -7.76 1.77
N ALA A 25 6.76 -6.64 2.13
CA ALA A 25 7.62 -6.45 3.28
C ALA A 25 6.92 -6.55 4.66
N LEU A 26 5.59 -6.55 4.69
CA LEU A 26 4.80 -6.70 5.91
C LEU A 26 4.40 -8.17 6.18
N SER A 27 4.89 -9.12 5.39
CA SER A 27 4.61 -10.53 5.60
C SER A 27 5.53 -11.09 6.68
N ASP A 28 4.96 -11.70 7.71
CA ASP A 28 5.69 -12.37 8.79
C ASP A 28 6.29 -13.69 8.30
N GLU A 29 7.57 -13.94 8.60
CA GLU A 29 8.23 -15.22 8.33
C GLU A 29 7.61 -16.40 9.12
N GLY A 30 6.82 -16.10 10.15
CA GLY A 30 6.11 -17.08 10.98
C GLY A 30 4.74 -17.53 10.47
N GLU A 31 4.17 -16.87 9.46
CA GLU A 31 2.91 -17.29 8.84
C GLU A 31 3.20 -18.17 7.61
N ASP A 32 2.43 -19.25 7.43
CA ASP A 32 2.63 -20.20 6.34
C ASP A 32 2.42 -19.59 4.94
N ILE A 33 1.73 -18.45 4.84
CA ILE A 33 1.38 -17.77 3.59
C ILE A 33 1.45 -16.24 3.77
N SER A 34 2.19 -15.57 2.90
CA SER A 34 2.39 -14.11 2.84
C SER A 34 1.20 -13.34 2.25
N VAL A 35 1.15 -12.03 2.48
CA VAL A 35 0.12 -11.16 1.86
C VAL A 35 0.18 -11.24 0.34
N SER A 36 1.37 -11.29 -0.24
CA SER A 36 1.57 -11.39 -1.68
C SER A 36 1.05 -12.69 -2.27
N GLU A 37 1.29 -13.82 -1.62
CA GLU A 37 0.77 -15.11 -2.08
C GLU A 37 -0.77 -15.11 -2.07
N ARG A 38 -1.40 -14.50 -1.05
CA ARG A 38 -2.87 -14.33 -1.02
C ARG A 38 -3.40 -13.45 -2.13
N MET A 39 -2.69 -12.37 -2.47
CA MET A 39 -3.08 -11.49 -3.57
C MET A 39 -2.83 -12.15 -4.94
N GLU A 40 -1.79 -12.97 -5.07
CA GLU A 40 -1.48 -13.74 -6.28
C GLU A 40 -2.60 -14.73 -6.62
N GLU A 41 -3.18 -15.41 -5.61
CA GLU A 41 -4.35 -16.29 -5.81
C GLU A 41 -5.55 -15.58 -6.46
N LEU A 42 -5.64 -14.26 -6.32
CA LEU A 42 -6.69 -13.42 -6.90
C LEU A 42 -6.26 -12.73 -8.22
N CYS A 43 -4.97 -12.70 -8.56
CA CYS A 43 -4.46 -11.97 -9.74
C CYS A 43 -4.72 -12.78 -11.01
N THR A 44 -5.81 -12.44 -11.71
CA THR A 44 -6.06 -12.94 -13.07
C THR A 44 -5.21 -12.18 -14.10
N GLN A 45 -5.06 -12.73 -15.31
CA GLN A 45 -4.35 -12.04 -16.40
C GLN A 45 -4.91 -10.63 -16.67
N GLU A 46 -6.22 -10.44 -16.53
CA GLU A 46 -6.87 -9.13 -16.66
C GLU A 46 -6.43 -8.17 -15.56
N ILE A 47 -6.43 -8.62 -14.30
CA ILE A 47 -6.01 -7.84 -13.13
C ILE A 47 -4.54 -7.45 -13.24
N CYS A 48 -3.66 -8.40 -13.56
CA CYS A 48 -2.24 -8.11 -13.67
C CYS A 48 -1.95 -7.23 -14.93
N GLY A 49 -2.73 -7.39 -16.01
CA GLY A 49 -2.65 -6.52 -17.20
C GLY A 49 -3.11 -5.08 -16.95
N TRP A 50 -4.12 -4.89 -16.11
CA TRP A 50 -4.55 -3.59 -15.63
C TRP A 50 -3.41 -2.88 -14.88
N TRP A 51 -2.76 -3.58 -13.95
CA TRP A 51 -1.64 -3.01 -13.18
C TRP A 51 -0.48 -2.59 -14.05
N LYS A 52 -0.10 -3.42 -15.04
CA LYS A 52 0.95 -3.05 -16.00
C LYS A 52 0.64 -1.77 -16.74
N THR A 53 -0.62 -1.59 -17.14
CA THR A 53 -1.06 -0.35 -17.80
C THR A 53 -1.03 0.83 -16.83
N PHE A 54 -1.48 0.62 -15.60
CA PHE A 54 -1.56 1.63 -14.55
C PHE A 54 -0.18 2.16 -14.13
N THR A 55 0.80 1.27 -13.94
CA THR A 55 2.17 1.63 -13.56
C THR A 55 3.06 1.97 -14.75
N GLY A 56 2.62 1.69 -15.99
CA GLY A 56 3.45 1.88 -17.18
C GLY A 56 4.53 0.80 -17.33
N TRP A 57 4.31 -0.40 -16.81
CA TRP A 57 5.22 -1.53 -16.97
C TRP A 57 5.44 -1.89 -18.44
N TYR A 58 6.69 -2.18 -18.80
CA TYR A 58 7.10 -2.78 -20.07
C TYR A 58 8.26 -3.75 -19.87
N ASP A 59 8.46 -4.65 -20.83
CA ASP A 59 9.57 -5.59 -20.83
C ASP A 59 10.88 -4.80 -21.01
N GLY A 60 11.65 -4.67 -19.92
CA GLY A 60 12.87 -3.85 -19.85
C GLY A 60 12.82 -2.76 -18.78
N ALA A 61 11.67 -2.46 -18.18
CA ALA A 61 11.53 -1.37 -17.21
C ALA A 61 12.52 -1.48 -16.03
N LEU A 62 12.72 -2.69 -15.50
CA LEU A 62 13.70 -2.93 -14.43
C LEU A 62 15.15 -2.84 -14.92
N ASP A 63 15.44 -3.30 -16.14
CA ASP A 63 16.80 -3.33 -16.66
C ASP A 63 17.28 -1.93 -17.11
N GLU A 64 16.38 -1.11 -17.64
CA GLU A 64 16.70 0.21 -18.22
C GLU A 64 16.72 1.34 -17.18
N SER A 65 15.79 1.31 -16.23
CA SER A 65 15.59 2.41 -15.28
C SER A 65 15.35 1.94 -13.84
N ASP A 66 15.69 0.69 -13.52
CA ASP A 66 15.42 0.07 -12.22
C ASP A 66 13.93 0.12 -11.84
N GLY A 67 13.06 0.18 -12.86
CA GLY A 67 11.63 0.27 -12.69
C GLY A 67 11.11 1.66 -12.34
N TYR A 68 11.94 2.71 -12.34
CA TYR A 68 11.50 4.09 -12.14
C TYR A 68 11.18 4.75 -13.49
N LEU A 69 10.15 5.59 -13.49
CA LEU A 69 9.72 6.34 -14.66
C LEU A 69 9.97 7.82 -14.38
N ASP A 70 10.40 8.58 -15.39
CA ASP A 70 10.47 10.04 -15.29
C ASP A 70 9.08 10.67 -15.08
N ASP A 71 8.03 9.95 -15.53
CA ASP A 71 6.67 10.44 -15.59
C ASP A 71 5.63 9.40 -15.12
N PRO A 72 5.62 9.03 -13.82
CA PRO A 72 4.75 7.99 -13.29
C PRO A 72 3.28 8.45 -13.16
N THR A 73 2.39 7.46 -13.06
CA THR A 73 1.03 7.68 -12.55
C THR A 73 1.12 8.09 -11.08
N PHE A 74 0.36 9.10 -10.65
CA PHE A 74 0.44 9.57 -9.27
C PHE A 74 -0.89 10.06 -8.71
N LEU A 75 -1.07 9.86 -7.41
CA LEU A 75 -2.19 10.36 -6.63
C LEU A 75 -1.71 11.52 -5.75
N GLU A 76 -2.49 12.60 -5.69
CA GLU A 76 -2.26 13.73 -4.77
C GLU A 76 -3.49 13.97 -3.91
N ALA A 77 -3.29 14.07 -2.60
CA ALA A 77 -4.35 14.27 -1.64
C ALA A 77 -3.95 15.25 -0.53
N PRO A 78 -4.86 16.13 -0.07
CA PRO A 78 -4.60 16.95 1.10
C PRO A 78 -4.54 16.07 2.35
N LEU A 79 -3.61 16.37 3.24
CA LEU A 79 -3.53 15.84 4.60
C LEU A 79 -3.91 16.94 5.60
N ALA A 80 -3.91 16.59 6.88
CA ALA A 80 -4.11 17.55 7.96
C ALA A 80 -3.07 18.69 7.91
N GLN A 81 -3.43 19.84 8.51
CA GLN A 81 -2.53 20.98 8.69
C GLN A 81 -2.03 21.62 7.38
N GLY A 82 -2.73 21.37 6.26
CA GLY A 82 -2.39 21.96 4.96
C GLY A 82 -1.25 21.27 4.22
N LYS A 83 -0.80 20.11 4.71
CA LYS A 83 0.19 19.26 4.03
C LYS A 83 -0.44 18.57 2.81
N THR A 84 0.38 18.21 1.84
CA THR A 84 -0.04 17.48 0.63
C THR A 84 0.71 16.15 0.53
N LEU A 85 -0.03 15.05 0.49
CA LEU A 85 0.49 13.74 0.14
C LEU A 85 0.57 13.60 -1.38
N LYS A 86 1.67 13.04 -1.88
CA LYS A 86 1.81 12.53 -3.24
C LYS A 86 2.28 11.09 -3.19
N ILE A 87 1.63 10.21 -3.94
CA ILE A 87 2.03 8.82 -4.13
C ILE A 87 2.31 8.59 -5.61
N GLU A 88 3.51 8.13 -5.95
CA GLU A 88 3.91 7.79 -7.30
C GLU A 88 3.94 6.27 -7.47
N PHE A 89 3.26 5.78 -8.50
CA PHE A 89 3.16 4.35 -8.81
C PHE A 89 4.06 4.04 -9.99
N HIS A 90 5.17 3.37 -9.70
CA HIS A 90 6.15 2.93 -10.69
C HIS A 90 6.04 1.42 -10.95
N PRO A 91 6.58 0.94 -12.08
CA PRO A 91 6.72 -0.49 -12.35
C PRO A 91 7.51 -1.25 -11.26
N GLY A 92 8.55 -0.63 -10.69
CA GLY A 92 9.42 -1.25 -9.69
C GLY A 92 9.20 -0.81 -8.24
N ASP A 93 8.42 0.26 -7.99
CA ASP A 93 8.30 0.87 -6.67
C ASP A 93 7.00 1.67 -6.51
N THR A 94 6.58 1.89 -5.27
CA THR A 94 5.62 2.94 -4.91
C THR A 94 6.32 3.94 -4.01
N LEU A 95 6.40 5.20 -4.42
CA LEU A 95 7.07 6.27 -3.67
C LEU A 95 6.06 7.19 -3.01
N TYR A 96 6.36 7.65 -1.80
CA TYR A 96 5.46 8.46 -1.00
C TYR A 96 6.15 9.75 -0.58
N PHE A 97 5.48 10.88 -0.81
CA PHE A 97 6.01 12.21 -0.52
C PHE A 97 5.01 13.03 0.27
N VAL A 98 5.51 13.86 1.19
CA VAL A 98 4.72 14.90 1.86
C VAL A 98 5.39 16.24 1.60
N ASP A 99 4.63 17.18 1.02
CA ASP A 99 5.12 18.51 0.63
C ASP A 99 6.41 18.50 -0.24
N GLY A 100 6.56 17.42 -1.02
CA GLY A 100 7.71 17.21 -1.92
C GLY A 100 8.90 16.48 -1.28
N GLU A 101 8.85 16.16 0.01
CA GLU A 101 9.88 15.37 0.70
C GLU A 101 9.49 13.89 0.76
N GLU A 102 10.40 12.99 0.39
CA GLU A 102 10.15 11.54 0.39
C GLU A 102 10.08 10.98 1.82
N ILE A 103 8.91 10.44 2.16
CA ILE A 103 8.64 9.83 3.47
C ILE A 103 8.78 8.31 3.46
N GLY A 104 8.74 7.65 2.31
CA GLY A 104 8.87 6.20 2.23
C GLY A 104 8.80 5.65 0.81
N SER A 105 9.12 4.36 0.69
CA SER A 105 9.09 3.57 -0.55
C SER A 105 8.86 2.09 -0.23
N THR A 106 8.24 1.35 -1.16
CA THR A 106 7.92 -0.08 -0.98
C THR A 106 8.64 -1.02 -1.95
N GLY A 107 9.55 -0.49 -2.76
CA GLY A 107 10.39 -1.24 -3.71
C GLY A 107 11.64 -1.84 -3.06
N PRO A 108 12.65 -2.24 -3.86
CA PRO A 108 13.82 -2.99 -3.40
C PRO A 108 14.72 -2.22 -2.42
N HIS A 109 14.58 -0.89 -2.35
CA HIS A 109 15.25 -0.02 -1.40
C HIS A 109 14.26 0.61 -0.41
N TRP A 110 13.43 -0.23 0.19
CA TRP A 110 12.36 0.11 1.12
C TRP A 110 12.77 1.09 2.24
N LYS A 111 11.87 2.05 2.50
CA LYS A 111 11.91 2.97 3.65
C LYS A 111 10.56 2.92 4.36
N LEU A 112 10.39 1.95 5.27
CA LEU A 112 9.14 1.67 5.98
C LEU A 112 9.16 2.12 7.45
N GLY A 113 8.01 2.09 8.12
CA GLY A 113 7.84 2.50 9.52
C GLY A 113 8.18 3.95 9.80
N THR A 114 7.94 4.80 8.80
CA THR A 114 8.20 6.23 8.88
C THR A 114 7.00 7.00 9.42
N VAL A 115 5.83 6.35 9.50
CA VAL A 115 4.59 6.93 9.98
C VAL A 115 4.04 6.13 11.16
N PRO A 116 3.83 6.71 12.34
CA PRO A 116 3.16 6.02 13.44
C PRO A 116 1.75 5.57 13.04
N TYR A 117 1.35 4.34 13.39
CA TYR A 117 0.01 3.81 13.05
C TYR A 117 -1.13 4.72 13.53
N LYS A 118 -0.98 5.36 14.68
CA LYS A 118 -1.97 6.31 15.23
C LYS A 118 -2.21 7.50 14.32
N GLU A 119 -1.21 7.96 13.57
CA GLU A 119 -1.38 9.03 12.58
C GLU A 119 -2.20 8.56 11.37
N LEU A 120 -2.17 7.26 11.03
CA LEU A 120 -3.04 6.71 9.98
C LEU A 120 -4.50 6.70 10.44
N GLU A 121 -4.77 6.37 11.70
CA GLU A 121 -6.13 6.35 12.24
C GLU A 121 -6.80 7.74 12.17
N GLU A 122 -6.01 8.81 12.34
CA GLU A 122 -6.47 10.20 12.19
C GLU A 122 -6.93 10.53 10.76
N LEU A 123 -6.58 9.72 9.76
CA LEU A 123 -7.01 9.90 8.37
C LEU A 123 -8.43 9.38 8.13
N LEU A 124 -8.89 8.38 8.90
CA LEU A 124 -10.17 7.71 8.68
C LEU A 124 -11.39 8.66 8.62
N PRO A 125 -11.48 9.75 9.42
CA PRO A 125 -12.58 10.70 9.34
C PRO A 125 -12.55 11.64 8.13
N LEU A 126 -11.43 11.69 7.39
CA LEU A 126 -11.27 12.58 6.25
C LEU A 126 -12.05 12.08 5.03
N GLU A 127 -12.25 12.98 4.06
CA GLU A 127 -12.69 12.57 2.72
C GLU A 127 -11.65 11.62 2.13
N HIS A 128 -12.10 10.47 1.61
CA HIS A 128 -11.24 9.37 1.18
C HIS A 128 -10.32 8.78 2.27
N GLY A 129 -10.67 8.98 3.55
CA GLY A 129 -9.88 8.53 4.71
C GLY A 129 -9.56 7.04 4.70
N ARG A 130 -10.50 6.21 4.25
CA ARG A 130 -10.27 4.76 4.07
C ARG A 130 -9.15 4.48 3.07
N GLN A 131 -9.21 5.10 1.89
CA GLN A 131 -8.21 4.91 0.84
C GLN A 131 -6.85 5.38 1.34
N LEU A 132 -6.78 6.57 1.94
CA LEU A 132 -5.55 7.12 2.52
C LEU A 132 -4.95 6.21 3.59
N PHE A 133 -5.78 5.70 4.50
CA PHE A 133 -5.38 4.76 5.53
C PHE A 133 -4.74 3.50 4.93
N LEU A 134 -5.38 2.87 3.94
CA LEU A 134 -4.86 1.65 3.33
C LEU A 134 -3.62 1.91 2.46
N LEU A 135 -3.57 3.05 1.76
CA LEU A 135 -2.42 3.43 0.95
C LEU A 135 -1.18 3.66 1.83
N LEU A 136 -1.32 4.31 2.98
CA LEU A 136 -0.16 4.58 3.85
C LEU A 136 0.22 3.41 4.77
N LEU A 137 -0.59 2.35 4.80
CA LEU A 137 -0.37 1.19 5.68
C LEU A 137 1.03 0.56 5.55
N PRO A 138 1.63 0.38 4.36
CA PRO A 138 3.01 -0.11 4.22
C PRO A 138 4.04 0.67 5.02
N LEU A 139 3.82 1.98 5.20
CA LEU A 139 4.76 2.87 5.91
C LEU A 139 4.55 2.89 7.42
N ALA A 140 3.52 2.21 7.92
CA ALA A 140 3.14 2.31 9.32
C ALA A 140 4.15 1.63 10.25
N SER A 141 4.34 2.18 11.44
CA SER A 141 4.97 1.51 12.58
C SER A 141 3.92 1.31 13.67
N LEU A 142 3.74 0.07 14.11
CA LEU A 142 2.70 -0.31 15.06
C LEU A 142 3.29 -0.83 16.36
N GLU A 143 2.82 -0.30 17.48
CA GLU A 143 3.21 -0.81 18.80
C GLU A 143 2.48 -2.14 19.08
N ARG A 144 3.18 -3.09 19.71
CA ARG A 144 2.65 -4.43 19.99
C ARG A 144 1.35 -4.41 20.81
N GLU A 145 1.21 -3.42 21.70
CA GLU A 145 0.01 -3.24 22.52
C GLU A 145 -1.24 -2.86 21.73
N ASP A 146 -1.06 -2.21 20.56
CA ASP A 146 -2.15 -1.76 19.70
C ASP A 146 -2.49 -2.80 18.61
N ALA A 147 -1.76 -3.92 18.53
CA ALA A 147 -1.86 -4.92 17.46
C ALA A 147 -3.27 -5.46 17.23
N SER A 148 -3.98 -5.88 18.28
CA SER A 148 -5.33 -6.44 18.15
C SER A 148 -6.36 -5.40 17.70
N ALA A 149 -6.23 -4.15 18.14
CA ALA A 149 -7.09 -3.06 17.71
C ALA A 149 -6.82 -2.70 16.25
N ALA A 150 -5.54 -2.63 15.88
CA ALA A 150 -5.10 -2.36 14.52
C ALA A 150 -5.58 -3.43 13.52
N GLN A 151 -5.52 -4.72 13.89
CA GLN A 151 -6.02 -5.82 13.06
C GLN A 151 -7.50 -5.61 12.72
N TRP A 152 -8.31 -5.30 13.74
CA TRP A 152 -9.73 -5.03 13.56
C TRP A 152 -10.01 -3.84 12.65
N ALA A 153 -9.27 -2.75 12.83
CA ALA A 153 -9.42 -1.55 12.00
C ALA A 153 -8.99 -1.79 10.55
N ILE A 154 -7.85 -2.44 10.32
CA ILE A 154 -7.35 -2.82 8.99
C ILE A 154 -8.36 -3.73 8.29
N LYS A 155 -8.81 -4.79 8.97
CA LYS A 155 -9.84 -5.70 8.44
C LYS A 155 -11.09 -4.94 8.02
N ALA A 156 -11.60 -4.06 8.88
CA ALA A 156 -12.80 -3.29 8.59
C ALA A 156 -12.65 -2.41 7.32
N GLN A 157 -11.48 -1.80 7.12
CA GLN A 157 -11.21 -1.02 5.91
C GLN A 157 -11.06 -1.90 4.66
N MET A 158 -10.41 -3.05 4.78
CA MET A 158 -10.22 -3.99 3.67
C MET A 158 -11.53 -4.63 3.19
N MET A 159 -12.49 -4.88 4.09
CA MET A 159 -13.80 -5.48 3.75
C MET A 159 -14.66 -4.64 2.80
N HIS A 160 -14.22 -3.42 2.47
CA HIS A 160 -14.82 -2.63 1.39
C HIS A 160 -14.42 -3.09 -0.02
N TYR A 161 -13.34 -3.86 -0.16
CA TYR A 161 -12.81 -4.32 -1.44
C TYR A 161 -12.72 -5.84 -1.55
N PHE A 162 -12.64 -6.54 -0.41
CA PHE A 162 -12.42 -7.99 -0.38
C PHE A 162 -13.41 -8.73 0.51
N ASP A 163 -13.50 -10.04 0.31
CA ASP A 163 -14.31 -10.92 1.16
C ASP A 163 -13.76 -11.02 2.59
N ALA A 164 -14.65 -11.29 3.54
CA ALA A 164 -14.35 -11.26 4.98
C ALA A 164 -13.25 -12.26 5.40
N ASP A 165 -13.23 -13.45 4.77
CA ASP A 165 -12.25 -14.50 5.08
C ASP A 165 -10.85 -14.07 4.65
N LEU A 166 -10.72 -13.48 3.46
CA LEU A 166 -9.44 -12.91 3.00
C LEU A 166 -8.99 -11.78 3.92
N CYS A 167 -9.90 -10.88 4.31
CA CYS A 167 -9.57 -9.76 5.17
C CYS A 167 -9.08 -10.21 6.56
N GLU A 168 -9.64 -11.30 7.11
CA GLU A 168 -9.16 -11.86 8.38
C GLU A 168 -7.70 -12.31 8.27
N ASP A 169 -7.39 -13.12 7.25
CA ASP A 169 -6.05 -13.66 7.05
C ASP A 169 -5.03 -12.55 6.74
N VAL A 170 -5.36 -11.66 5.81
CA VAL A 170 -4.43 -10.60 5.36
C VAL A 170 -4.21 -9.56 6.45
N SER A 171 -5.25 -9.15 7.20
CA SER A 171 -5.08 -8.17 8.29
C SER A 171 -4.19 -8.71 9.41
N ARG A 172 -4.26 -10.01 9.71
CA ARG A 172 -3.38 -10.67 10.67
C ARG A 172 -1.94 -10.63 10.22
N CYS A 173 -1.67 -11.00 8.96
CA CYS A 173 -0.33 -10.94 8.38
C CYS A 173 0.26 -9.52 8.42
N LEU A 174 -0.53 -8.53 7.96
CA LEU A 174 -0.12 -7.13 7.95
C LEU A 174 0.26 -6.63 9.35
N VAL A 175 -0.55 -6.91 10.37
CA VAL A 175 -0.25 -6.49 11.73
C VAL A 175 1.03 -7.13 12.25
N SER A 176 1.27 -8.41 11.98
CA SER A 176 2.52 -9.07 12.38
C SER A 176 3.75 -8.37 11.79
N GLY A 177 3.72 -7.99 10.51
CA GLY A 177 4.81 -7.23 9.89
C GLY A 177 4.94 -5.79 10.40
N LEU A 178 3.83 -5.15 10.76
CA LEU A 178 3.82 -3.77 11.30
C LEU A 178 4.36 -3.67 12.73
N VAL A 179 4.18 -4.73 13.54
CA VAL A 179 4.62 -4.82 14.94
C VAL A 179 6.13 -5.09 15.07
N GLY A 180 6.80 -5.43 13.96
CA GLY A 180 8.17 -5.96 13.95
C GLY A 180 9.18 -5.23 14.84
N ASP A 181 9.85 -6.02 15.71
CA ASP A 181 11.05 -5.65 16.48
C ASP A 181 12.15 -5.20 15.51
N ARG A 182 12.43 -3.90 15.47
CA ARG A 182 13.55 -3.35 14.69
C ARG A 182 14.80 -3.31 15.58
N SER A 183 15.51 -4.43 15.67
CA SER A 183 16.89 -4.50 16.18
C SER A 183 17.90 -4.09 15.13
#